data_AF-A0A1Q3S9X5-F1
#
_entry.id   AF-A0A1Q3S9X5-F1
#
_cell.length_a   1.000
_cell.length_b   1.000
_cell.length_c   1.000
_cell.angle_alpha   90.00
_cell.angle_beta   90.00
_cell.angle_gamma   90.00
#
_symmetry.space_group_name_H-M   'P 1'
#
loop_
_entity.id
_entity.type
_entity.pdbx_description
1 polymer ?
#
loop_
_entity_poly.entity_id
_entity_poly.type
_entity_poly.pdbx_seq_one_letter_code
_entity_poly.pdbx_strand_id
1 'polypeptide(L)'
;MVLSLFTFANCKNNQDKILGGTWSIKEIRVNQKNFLPFLYVNTFGFHCEDKSAWFHASYFFESDKLANWEVVENNGIFDSIKIKSKIKIYNDSFKIKITKSTESEQLHLIMESKNVYISAYKIVDDY
;
A
#
# COMPACT_ATOMS: atom_id res chain seq x y z
N MET A 1 -7.68 24.30 30.95
CA MET A 1 -7.00 23.00 30.72
C MET A 1 -7.51 22.47 29.41
N VAL A 2 -6.72 22.59 28.34
CA VAL A 2 -7.13 22.16 27.00
C VAL A 2 -7.20 20.64 27.02
N LEU A 3 -8.41 20.11 26.94
CA LEU A 3 -8.66 18.68 26.79
C LEU A 3 -8.26 18.33 25.36
N SER A 4 -6.98 17.97 25.16
CA SER A 4 -6.49 17.43 23.90
C SER A 4 -7.25 16.13 23.62
N LEU A 5 -8.23 16.20 22.71
CA LEU A 5 -8.80 15.02 22.09
C LEU A 5 -7.69 14.34 21.28
N PHE A 6 -7.07 13.32 21.87
CA PHE A 6 -6.43 12.27 21.09
C PHE A 6 -7.55 11.47 20.44
N THR A 7 -7.90 11.82 19.21
CA THR A 7 -8.70 10.94 18.36
C THR A 7 -7.81 9.76 17.98
N PHE A 8 -7.88 8.70 18.78
CA PHE A 8 -7.37 7.38 18.38
C PHE A 8 -8.16 6.94 17.16
N ALA A 9 -7.57 7.07 15.97
CA ALA A 9 -8.12 6.49 14.76
C ALA A 9 -7.84 4.97 14.79
N ASN A 10 -8.65 4.28 15.59
CA ASN A 10 -8.54 2.85 15.80
C ASN A 10 -8.87 2.11 14.49
N CYS A 11 -7.93 1.34 13.96
CA CYS A 11 -8.15 0.50 12.76
C CYS A 11 -9.36 -0.41 12.98
N LYS A 12 -10.47 -0.14 12.28
CA LYS A 12 -11.73 -0.87 12.46
C LYS A 12 -11.70 -2.27 11.87
N ASN A 13 -10.88 -2.53 10.85
CA ASN A 13 -10.81 -3.84 10.18
C ASN A 13 -9.44 -4.51 10.37
N ASN A 14 -9.42 -5.83 10.59
CA ASN A 14 -8.22 -6.65 10.65
C ASN A 14 -7.36 -6.52 9.37
N GLN A 15 -8.00 -6.35 8.21
CA GLN A 15 -7.29 -6.18 6.93
C GLN A 15 -6.52 -4.85 6.87
N ASP A 16 -7.06 -3.80 7.47
CA ASP A 16 -6.37 -2.52 7.54
C ASP A 16 -5.04 -2.67 8.28
N LYS A 17 -5.08 -3.32 9.45
CA LYS A 17 -3.89 -3.57 10.27
C LYS A 17 -2.84 -4.42 9.54
N ILE A 18 -3.27 -5.40 8.74
CA ILE A 18 -2.36 -6.24 7.97
C ILE A 18 -1.65 -5.41 6.89
N LEU A 19 -2.38 -4.54 6.19
CA LEU A 19 -1.85 -3.67 5.13
C LEU A 19 -0.95 -2.55 5.67
N GLY A 20 -1.24 -2.04 6.86
CA GLY A 20 -0.45 -1.00 7.50
C GLY A 20 1.00 -1.36 7.65
N GLY A 21 1.88 -0.54 7.09
CA GLY A 21 3.31 -0.62 7.34
C GLY A 21 4.12 -0.21 6.14
N THR A 22 5.41 -0.54 6.18
CA THR A 22 6.32 -0.34 5.07
C THR A 22 6.52 -1.63 4.30
N TRP A 23 6.42 -1.53 2.97
CA TRP A 23 6.52 -2.64 2.02
C TRP A 23 7.71 -2.41 1.09
N SER A 24 8.51 -3.46 0.87
CA SER A 24 9.60 -3.47 -0.10
C SER A 24 9.15 -4.15 -1.39
N ILE A 25 9.18 -3.40 -2.49
CA ILE A 25 8.83 -3.83 -3.84
C ILE A 25 9.89 -4.82 -4.33
N LYS A 26 9.45 -6.06 -4.53
CA LYS A 26 10.21 -7.12 -5.22
C LYS A 26 10.06 -7.00 -6.73
N GLU A 27 8.85 -6.71 -7.20
CA GLU A 27 8.52 -6.61 -8.62
C GLU A 27 7.47 -5.53 -8.82
N ILE A 28 7.64 -4.72 -9.86
CA ILE A 28 6.62 -3.81 -10.33
C ILE A 28 6.58 -3.86 -11.87
N ARG A 29 5.38 -4.08 -12.42
CA ARG A 29 5.14 -4.05 -13.87
C ARG A 29 4.08 -3.00 -14.19
N VAL A 30 4.34 -2.19 -15.21
CA VAL A 30 3.38 -1.23 -15.77
C VAL A 30 3.21 -1.57 -17.25
N ASN A 31 1.98 -1.87 -17.67
CA ASN A 31 1.67 -2.40 -18.99
C ASN A 31 2.59 -3.58 -19.35
N GLN A 32 2.73 -4.53 -18.41
CA GLN A 32 3.59 -5.73 -18.51
C GLN A 32 5.11 -5.47 -18.59
N LYS A 33 5.57 -4.22 -18.58
CA LYS A 33 7.00 -3.87 -18.60
C LYS A 33 7.54 -3.73 -17.18
N ASN A 34 8.70 -4.31 -16.92
CA ASN A 34 9.39 -4.16 -15.64
C ASN A 34 9.71 -2.68 -15.39
N PHE A 35 9.20 -2.14 -14.29
CA PHE A 35 9.36 -0.75 -13.90
C PHE A 35 10.34 -0.58 -12.72
N LEU A 36 10.77 -1.68 -12.09
CA LEU A 36 11.66 -1.65 -10.91
C LEU A 36 12.95 -0.85 -11.15
N PRO A 37 13.64 -0.95 -12.32
CA PRO A 37 14.88 -0.20 -12.56
C PRO A 37 14.72 1.32 -12.59
N PHE A 38 13.49 1.83 -12.72
CA PHE A 38 13.23 3.27 -12.79
C PHE A 38 12.91 3.88 -11.42
N LEU A 39 12.70 3.06 -10.39
CA LEU A 39 12.44 3.54 -9.03
C LEU A 39 13.76 3.97 -8.37
N TYR A 40 13.75 5.13 -7.71
CA TYR A 40 14.91 5.55 -6.90
C TYR A 40 14.96 4.82 -5.56
N VAL A 41 13.78 4.46 -5.03
CA VAL A 41 13.64 3.66 -3.82
C VAL A 41 12.51 2.67 -4.06
N ASN A 42 12.74 1.41 -3.69
CA ASN A 42 11.81 0.31 -3.91
C ASN A 42 10.90 0.07 -2.70
N THR A 43 10.51 1.11 -1.97
CA THR A 43 9.60 0.99 -0.83
C THR A 43 8.38 1.89 -1.00
N PHE A 44 7.29 1.51 -0.37
CA PHE A 44 6.11 2.34 -0.16
C PHE A 44 5.51 2.01 1.21
N GLY A 45 4.55 2.81 1.67
CA GLY A 45 3.89 2.52 2.92
C GLY A 45 2.43 2.94 2.94
N PHE A 46 1.70 2.26 3.82
CA PHE A 46 0.32 2.56 4.18
C PHE A 46 0.28 2.85 5.67
N HIS A 47 -0.24 4.00 6.05
CA HIS A 47 -0.58 4.32 7.42
C HIS A 47 -2.07 4.05 7.63
N CYS A 48 -2.43 3.35 8.70
CA CYS A 48 -3.78 2.88 8.94
C CYS A 48 -4.67 3.89 9.62
N GLU A 49 -4.10 4.64 10.57
CA GLU A 49 -4.85 5.55 11.43
C GLU A 49 -5.54 6.62 10.59
N ASP A 50 -4.79 7.32 9.75
CA ASP A 50 -5.29 8.40 8.90
C ASP A 50 -5.58 7.97 7.46
N LYS A 51 -5.39 6.69 7.14
CA LYS A 51 -5.54 6.14 5.78
C LYS A 51 -4.64 6.82 4.75
N SER A 52 -3.50 7.36 5.17
CA SER A 52 -2.50 7.90 4.26
C SER A 52 -1.60 6.81 3.68
N ALA A 53 -0.98 7.13 2.56
CA ALA A 53 0.01 6.32 1.87
C ALA A 53 1.13 7.22 1.35
N TRP A 54 2.31 6.63 1.21
CA TRP A 54 3.45 7.31 0.61
C TRP A 54 4.13 6.44 -0.43
N PHE A 55 4.57 7.09 -1.50
CA PHE A 55 5.24 6.50 -2.65
C PHE A 55 6.46 7.33 -3.01
N HIS A 56 7.60 6.67 -3.17
CA HIS A 56 8.85 7.34 -3.52
C HIS A 56 8.88 7.78 -4.99
N ALA A 57 9.79 8.71 -5.27
CA ALA A 57 10.03 9.21 -6.62
C ALA A 57 10.64 8.13 -7.53
N SER A 58 10.50 8.35 -8.82
CA SER A 58 11.15 7.58 -9.88
C SER A 58 11.81 8.53 -10.87
N TYR A 59 12.46 7.96 -11.88
CA TYR A 59 12.93 8.71 -13.04
C TYR A 59 11.82 9.52 -13.75
N PHE A 60 10.54 9.12 -13.64
CA PHE A 60 9.43 9.70 -14.39
C PHE A 60 8.47 10.56 -13.57
N PHE A 61 8.57 10.55 -12.24
CA PHE A 61 7.64 11.27 -11.36
C PHE A 61 8.24 11.58 -10.00
N GLU A 62 7.77 12.66 -9.39
CA GLU A 62 8.08 13.01 -8.00
C GLU A 62 7.38 12.11 -6.99
N SER A 63 7.90 12.06 -5.77
CA SER A 63 7.28 11.35 -4.66
C SER A 63 5.91 11.91 -4.32
N ASP A 64 5.03 11.05 -3.84
CA ASP A 64 3.76 11.41 -3.24
C ASP A 64 3.73 10.96 -1.79
N LYS A 65 3.71 11.91 -0.86
CA LYS A 65 3.70 11.65 0.60
C LYS A 65 2.34 11.89 1.24
N LEU A 66 1.34 12.28 0.43
CA LEU A 66 0.00 12.68 0.87
C LEU A 66 -1.07 11.91 0.08
N ALA A 67 -0.73 10.71 -0.40
CA ALA A 67 -1.72 9.83 -1.00
C ALA A 67 -2.63 9.28 0.09
N ASN A 68 -3.85 8.89 -0.28
CA ASN A 68 -4.79 8.25 0.64
C ASN A 68 -5.22 6.90 0.07
N TRP A 69 -5.68 6.00 0.92
CA TRP A 69 -6.19 4.71 0.51
C TRP A 69 -7.47 4.34 1.26
N GLU A 70 -8.31 3.51 0.65
CA GLU A 70 -9.51 2.96 1.29
C GLU A 70 -9.64 1.48 0.96
N VAL A 71 -10.14 0.70 1.92
CA VAL A 71 -10.52 -0.68 1.67
C VAL A 71 -11.88 -0.71 0.98
N VAL A 72 -11.97 -1.53 -0.05
CA VAL A 72 -13.21 -1.83 -0.75
C VAL A 72 -13.58 -3.27 -0.44
N GLU A 73 -14.75 -3.44 0.17
CA GLU A 73 -15.34 -4.73 0.50
C GLU A 73 -16.50 -5.04 -0.44
N ASN A 74 -16.64 -6.30 -0.81
CA ASN A 74 -17.78 -6.81 -1.55
C ASN A 74 -18.47 -7.87 -0.69
N ASN A 75 -19.72 -7.61 -0.27
CA ASN A 75 -20.48 -8.47 0.65
C ASN A 75 -19.74 -8.77 1.98
N GLY A 76 -19.01 -7.79 2.53
CA GLY A 76 -18.24 -7.95 3.78
C GLY A 76 -16.96 -8.77 3.62
N ILE A 77 -16.60 -9.13 2.39
CA ILE A 77 -15.33 -9.78 2.05
C ILE A 77 -14.39 -8.74 1.47
N PHE A 78 -13.16 -8.70 1.99
CA PHE A 78 -12.10 -7.86 1.46
C PHE A 78 -11.80 -8.22 0.00
N ASP A 79 -11.92 -7.25 -0.90
CA ASP A 79 -11.76 -7.44 -2.34
C ASP A 79 -10.58 -6.63 -2.90
N SER A 80 -10.55 -5.32 -2.60
CA SER A 80 -9.56 -4.41 -3.16
C SER A 80 -9.22 -3.27 -2.22
N ILE A 81 -8.16 -2.54 -2.56
CA ILE A 81 -7.92 -1.18 -2.05
C ILE A 81 -8.02 -0.20 -3.19
N LYS A 82 -8.52 1.00 -2.89
CA LYS A 82 -8.48 2.12 -3.82
C LYS A 82 -7.50 3.14 -3.29
N ILE A 83 -6.53 3.52 -4.12
CA ILE A 83 -5.51 4.49 -3.77
C ILE A 83 -5.76 5.76 -4.57
N LYS A 84 -5.76 6.89 -3.87
CA LYS A 84 -5.80 8.23 -4.46
C LYS A 84 -4.42 8.86 -4.32
N SER A 85 -3.69 8.96 -5.43
CA SER A 85 -2.34 9.51 -5.50
C SER A 85 -2.20 10.49 -6.67
N LYS A 86 -1.27 11.44 -6.59
CA LYS A 86 -0.86 12.23 -7.76
C LYS A 86 -0.04 11.41 -8.77
N ILE A 87 0.53 10.28 -8.36
CA ILE A 87 1.30 9.38 -9.22
C ILE A 87 0.35 8.40 -9.90
N LYS A 88 0.24 8.50 -11.24
CA LYS A 88 -0.74 7.74 -12.04
C LYS A 88 -0.67 6.22 -11.88
N ILE A 89 0.52 5.66 -11.68
CA ILE A 89 0.67 4.20 -11.52
C ILE A 89 0.16 3.67 -10.18
N TYR A 90 0.00 4.55 -9.17
CA TYR A 90 -0.55 4.19 -7.87
C TYR A 90 -1.99 4.70 -7.69
N ASN A 91 -2.47 5.62 -8.53
CA ASN A 91 -3.82 6.17 -8.46
C ASN A 91 -4.84 5.26 -9.15
N ASP A 92 -5.14 4.12 -8.54
CA ASP A 92 -6.00 3.08 -9.10
C ASP A 92 -6.70 2.26 -7.99
N SER A 93 -7.64 1.41 -8.40
CA SER A 93 -8.16 0.32 -7.58
C SER A 93 -7.36 -0.95 -7.83
N PHE A 94 -6.78 -1.51 -6.77
CA PHE A 94 -5.97 -2.71 -6.79
C PHE A 94 -6.68 -3.84 -6.09
N LYS A 95 -6.80 -4.97 -6.77
CA LYS A 95 -7.09 -6.24 -6.10
C LYS A 95 -5.89 -6.61 -5.25
N ILE A 96 -6.17 -7.09 -4.05
CA ILE A 96 -5.14 -7.37 -3.06
C ILE A 96 -5.16 -8.85 -2.69
N LYS A 97 -3.98 -9.46 -2.72
CA LYS A 97 -3.74 -10.78 -2.13
C LYS A 97 -2.59 -10.67 -1.15
N ILE A 98 -2.83 -11.13 0.08
CA ILE A 98 -1.81 -11.18 1.12
C ILE A 98 -1.61 -12.64 1.52
N THR A 99 -0.37 -13.08 1.52
CA THR A 99 0.02 -14.44 1.96
C THR A 99 1.17 -14.35 2.93
N LYS A 100 1.22 -15.27 3.91
CA LYS A 100 2.35 -15.38 4.83
C LYS A 100 3.31 -16.43 4.30
N SER A 101 4.59 -16.08 4.17
CA SER A 101 5.64 -17.05 3.88
C SER A 101 5.75 -18.05 5.03
N THR A 102 5.69 -19.35 4.73
CA THR A 102 5.84 -20.42 5.73
C THR A 102 7.27 -20.56 6.24
N GLU A 103 8.26 -19.98 5.54
CA GLU A 103 9.67 -20.11 5.88
C GLU A 103 10.22 -18.89 6.63
N SER A 104 9.71 -17.69 6.32
CA SER A 104 10.24 -16.43 6.85
C SER A 104 9.27 -15.65 7.74
N GLU A 105 8.02 -16.13 7.88
CA GLU A 105 6.91 -15.43 8.55
C GLU A 105 6.58 -14.04 7.95
N GLN A 106 7.27 -13.64 6.87
CA GLN A 106 7.06 -12.36 6.20
C GLN A 106 5.75 -12.37 5.42
N LEU A 107 5.04 -11.24 5.50
CA LEU A 107 3.86 -11.02 4.68
C LEU A 107 4.28 -10.63 3.25
N HIS A 108 3.72 -11.33 2.28
CA HIS A 108 3.84 -11.05 0.86
C HIS A 108 2.52 -10.47 0.36
N LEU A 109 2.61 -9.28 -0.23
CA LEU A 109 1.52 -8.53 -0.81
C LEU A 109 1.62 -8.57 -2.34
N ILE A 110 0.50 -8.87 -2.99
CA ILE A 110 0.28 -8.66 -4.41
C ILE A 110 -0.82 -7.61 -4.57
N MET A 111 -0.51 -6.55 -5.31
CA MET A 111 -1.45 -5.51 -5.74
C MET A 111 -1.56 -5.58 -7.26
N GLU A 112 -2.78 -5.76 -7.76
CA GLU A 112 -3.01 -5.89 -9.20
C GLU A 112 -4.19 -5.03 -9.66
N SER A 113 -3.94 -4.20 -10.67
CA SER A 113 -4.95 -3.51 -11.46
C SER A 113 -4.79 -3.92 -12.93
N LYS A 114 -5.62 -3.35 -13.82
CA LYS A 114 -5.59 -3.67 -15.26
C LYS A 114 -4.20 -3.50 -15.88
N ASN A 115 -3.46 -2.48 -15.45
CA ASN A 115 -2.21 -2.08 -16.07
C ASN A 115 -1.00 -2.15 -15.14
N VAL A 116 -1.23 -2.35 -13.84
CA VAL A 116 -0.17 -2.28 -12.83
C VAL A 116 -0.19 -3.55 -11.99
N TYR A 117 0.99 -4.14 -11.81
CA TYR A 117 1.22 -5.28 -10.92
C TYR A 117 2.36 -4.92 -9.97
N ILE A 118 2.16 -5.10 -8.67
CA ILE A 118 3.17 -4.89 -7.64
C ILE A 118 3.20 -6.13 -6.75
N SER A 119 4.39 -6.68 -6.54
CA SER A 119 4.67 -7.71 -5.54
C SER A 119 5.65 -7.15 -4.52
N ALA A 120 5.31 -7.21 -3.23
CA ALA A 120 6.10 -6.61 -2.17
C ALA A 120 6.10 -7.42 -0.87
N TYR A 121 7.17 -7.32 -0.08
CA TYR A 121 7.27 -7.93 1.24
C TYR A 121 7.17 -6.87 2.33
N LYS A 122 6.47 -7.19 3.41
CA LYS A 122 6.39 -6.30 4.56
C LYS A 122 7.73 -6.29 5.29
N ILE A 123 8.25 -5.09 5.56
CA ILE A 123 9.53 -4.92 6.27
C ILE A 123 9.35 -4.30 7.66
N VAL A 124 8.30 -3.50 7.86
CA VAL A 124 7.99 -2.85 9.15
C VAL A 124 6.47 -2.76 9.27
N ASP A 125 5.93 -3.06 10.46
CA ASP A 125 4.52 -2.86 10.79
C ASP A 125 4.23 -1.37 11.05
N ASP A 126 3.00 -0.96 10.77
CA ASP A 126 2.51 0.35 11.19
C ASP A 126 2.16 0.29 12.68
N TYR A 127 2.80 1.15 13.48
CA TYR A 127 2.67 1.17 14.95
C TYR A 127 1.64 2.19 15.43
#